data_AF-A0AAV6D487-F1
#
_entry.id   AF-A0AAV6D487-F1
#
_cell.length_a   1.000
_cell.length_b   1.000
_cell.length_c   1.000
_cell.angle_alpha   90.00
_cell.angle_beta   90.00
_cell.angle_gamma   90.00
#
_symmetry.space_group_name_H-M   'P 1'
#
loop_
_entity.id
_entity.type
_entity.pdbx_description
1 polymer ?
#
loop_
_entity_poly.entity_id
_entity_poly.type
_entity_poly.pdbx_seq_one_letter_code
_entity_poly.pdbx_strand_id
1 'polypeptide(L)'
;MPEHSTIERARRDARAGKSASTQAGEFVREEFHHVREGKHGARSAKQAIAIGLSKARRAGVKLPPPARGQSPKVRRQAQRDYERGQHGNGHVSRRRSLATLGALKHEGRGAASTRAISRQTRRAARRRTPSARSAAAYRAVRTKGHAGLVAAGRKAARTRMRAR
;
A
#
# COMPACT_ATOMS: atom_id res chain seq x y z
N MET A 1 -2.17 -16.44 1.78
CA MET A 1 -3.45 -15.73 1.56
C MET A 1 -3.56 -14.61 2.59
N PRO A 2 -4.38 -13.56 2.37
CA PRO A 2 -4.62 -12.54 3.39
C PRO A 2 -5.40 -13.12 4.58
N GLU A 3 -5.22 -12.55 5.76
CA GLU A 3 -5.95 -12.90 6.98
C GLU A 3 -7.43 -12.49 6.85
N HIS A 4 -8.33 -13.27 7.46
CA HIS A 4 -9.77 -12.96 7.46
C HIS A 4 -10.05 -11.55 8.02
N SER A 5 -9.31 -11.14 9.06
CA SER A 5 -9.45 -9.81 9.65
C SER A 5 -9.15 -8.67 8.66
N THR A 6 -8.22 -8.87 7.72
CA THR A 6 -7.86 -7.88 6.71
C THR A 6 -8.96 -7.73 5.66
N ILE A 7 -9.56 -8.85 5.25
CA ILE A 7 -10.72 -8.84 4.35
C ILE A 7 -11.89 -8.10 5.00
N GLU A 8 -12.18 -8.36 6.27
CA GLU A 8 -13.27 -7.69 6.98
C GLU A 8 -13.03 -6.18 7.16
N ARG A 9 -11.79 -5.76 7.43
CA ARG A 9 -11.43 -4.33 7.45
C ARG A 9 -11.62 -3.69 6.07
N ALA A 10 -11.18 -4.34 5.00
CA ALA A 10 -11.37 -3.83 3.64
C ALA A 10 -12.86 -3.75 3.24
N ARG A 11 -13.68 -4.74 3.65
CA ARG A 11 -15.14 -4.72 3.46
C ARG A 11 -15.82 -3.61 4.25
N ARG A 12 -15.38 -3.35 5.49
CA ARG A 12 -15.85 -2.21 6.29
C ARG A 12 -15.53 -0.89 5.60
N ASP A 13 -14.34 -0.76 5.06
CA ASP A 13 -13.95 0.43 4.29
C ASP A 13 -14.80 0.59 3.02
N ALA A 14 -15.11 -0.51 2.32
CA ALA A 14 -16.02 -0.49 1.18
C ALA A 14 -17.45 -0.08 1.57
N ARG A 15 -18.00 -0.62 2.66
CA ARG A 15 -19.31 -0.22 3.20
C ARG A 15 -19.36 1.25 3.60
N ALA A 16 -18.24 1.80 4.08
CA ALA A 16 -18.09 3.22 4.38
C ALA A 16 -17.87 4.10 3.13
N GLY A 17 -17.99 3.55 1.92
CA GLY A 17 -17.81 4.29 0.67
C GLY A 17 -16.37 4.73 0.38
N LYS A 18 -15.37 4.18 1.09
CA LYS A 18 -13.97 4.57 0.89
C LYS A 18 -13.44 4.04 -0.44
N SER A 19 -12.48 4.76 -1.00
CA SER A 19 -11.86 4.41 -2.29
C SER A 19 -11.22 3.01 -2.30
N ALA A 20 -11.15 2.37 -3.47
CA ALA A 20 -10.46 1.08 -3.63
C ALA A 20 -8.98 1.13 -3.16
N SER A 21 -8.31 2.28 -3.32
CA SER A 21 -6.95 2.48 -2.83
C SER A 21 -6.85 2.50 -1.30
N THR A 22 -7.90 2.97 -0.62
CA THR A 22 -7.99 2.97 0.84
C THR A 22 -8.23 1.56 1.35
N GLN A 23 -9.18 0.84 0.73
CA GLN A 23 -9.46 -0.56 1.02
C GLN A 23 -8.20 -1.44 0.83
N ALA A 24 -7.47 -1.24 -0.27
CA ALA A 24 -6.21 -1.95 -0.54
C ALA A 24 -5.10 -1.62 0.49
N GLY A 25 -5.21 -0.47 1.17
CA GLY A 25 -4.30 -0.06 2.23
C GLY A 25 -4.27 -1.03 3.41
N GLU A 26 -5.38 -1.70 3.71
CA GLU A 26 -5.46 -2.71 4.77
C GLU A 26 -4.57 -3.93 4.48
N PHE A 27 -4.48 -4.36 3.22
CA PHE A 27 -3.59 -5.45 2.80
C PHE A 27 -2.12 -5.05 2.82
N VAL A 28 -1.82 -3.79 2.49
CA VAL A 28 -0.46 -3.26 2.61
C VAL A 28 -0.05 -3.15 4.07
N ARG A 29 -0.98 -2.74 4.94
CA ARG A 29 -0.76 -2.68 6.40
C ARG A 29 -0.49 -4.07 6.97
N GLU A 30 -1.31 -5.07 6.62
CA GLU A 30 -1.08 -6.47 6.98
C GLU A 30 0.31 -6.94 6.54
N GLU A 31 0.70 -6.67 5.29
CA GLU A 31 2.00 -7.10 4.78
C GLU A 31 3.16 -6.51 5.59
N PHE A 32 3.07 -5.24 5.97
CA PHE A 32 4.09 -4.63 6.84
C PHE A 32 4.11 -5.25 8.23
N HIS A 33 2.95 -5.64 8.78
CA HIS A 33 2.89 -6.36 10.05
C HIS A 33 3.53 -7.74 9.96
N HIS A 34 3.23 -8.51 8.92
CA HIS A 34 3.86 -9.82 8.70
C HIS A 34 5.38 -9.74 8.58
N VAL A 35 5.89 -8.69 7.94
CA VAL A 35 7.33 -8.45 7.85
C VAL A 35 7.95 -8.09 9.21
N ARG A 36 7.23 -7.34 10.06
CA ARG A 36 7.67 -6.98 11.42
C ARG A 36 7.65 -8.18 12.36
N GLU A 37 6.58 -8.96 12.31
CA GLU A 37 6.38 -10.19 13.08
C GLU A 37 7.33 -11.31 12.65
N GLY A 38 7.94 -11.18 11.47
CA GLY A 38 8.92 -12.14 10.97
C GLY A 38 8.30 -13.37 10.30
N LYS A 39 7.01 -13.34 9.95
CA LYS A 39 6.36 -14.39 9.13
C LYS A 39 7.11 -14.60 7.80
N HIS A 40 7.60 -13.50 7.22
CA HIS A 40 8.50 -13.46 6.07
C HIS A 40 9.22 -12.09 6.02
N GLY A 41 10.23 -11.93 5.17
CA GLY A 41 10.89 -10.66 4.90
C GLY A 41 10.41 -9.97 3.62
N ALA A 42 11.05 -8.84 3.31
CA ALA A 42 10.96 -8.19 2.01
C ALA A 42 12.24 -7.38 1.74
N ARG A 43 12.76 -7.43 0.51
CA ARG A 43 13.96 -6.68 0.10
C ARG A 43 13.79 -5.17 0.13
N SER A 44 12.55 -4.67 0.05
CA SER A 44 12.24 -3.24 0.11
C SER A 44 10.80 -2.95 0.48
N ALA A 45 10.55 -1.75 1.01
CA ALA A 45 9.19 -1.25 1.26
C ALA A 45 8.32 -1.25 -0.01
N LYS A 46 8.91 -1.02 -1.19
CA LYS A 46 8.21 -1.08 -2.48
C LYS A 46 7.73 -2.50 -2.81
N GLN A 47 8.53 -3.52 -2.47
CA GLN A 47 8.13 -4.92 -2.66
C GLN A 47 6.99 -5.29 -1.70
N ALA A 48 7.08 -4.94 -0.42
CA ALA A 48 6.00 -5.20 0.54
C ALA A 48 4.69 -4.54 0.08
N ILE A 49 4.73 -3.26 -0.33
CA ILE A 49 3.55 -2.59 -0.92
C ILE A 49 3.03 -3.37 -2.13
N ALA A 50 3.91 -3.83 -3.03
CA ALA A 50 3.48 -4.58 -4.22
C ALA A 50 2.81 -5.91 -3.86
N ILE A 51 3.34 -6.67 -2.88
CA ILE A 51 2.73 -7.92 -2.40
C ILE A 51 1.34 -7.63 -1.82
N GLY A 52 1.23 -6.63 -0.95
CA GLY A 52 -0.05 -6.21 -0.38
C GLY A 52 -1.09 -5.80 -1.44
N LEU A 53 -0.68 -5.03 -2.46
CA LEU A 53 -1.60 -4.65 -3.56
C LEU A 53 -2.01 -5.84 -4.44
N SER A 54 -1.13 -6.82 -4.65
CA SER A 54 -1.48 -8.06 -5.35
C SER A 54 -2.45 -8.91 -4.53
N LYS A 55 -2.28 -8.99 -3.21
CA LYS A 55 -3.25 -9.65 -2.31
C LYS A 55 -4.62 -8.96 -2.36
N ALA A 56 -4.65 -7.63 -2.30
CA ALA A 56 -5.89 -6.86 -2.36
C ALA A 56 -6.70 -7.16 -3.63
N ARG A 57 -6.03 -7.15 -4.80
CA ARG A 57 -6.68 -7.47 -6.08
C ARG A 57 -7.25 -8.88 -6.10
N ARG A 58 -6.46 -9.87 -5.67
CA ARG A 58 -6.91 -11.27 -5.60
C ARG A 58 -8.04 -11.49 -4.60
N ALA A 59 -8.14 -10.65 -3.57
CA ALA A 59 -9.22 -10.68 -2.59
C ALA A 59 -10.49 -9.95 -3.06
N GLY A 60 -10.53 -9.47 -4.31
CA GLY A 60 -11.72 -8.84 -4.91
C GLY A 60 -11.83 -7.33 -4.66
N VAL A 61 -10.78 -6.68 -4.15
CA VAL A 61 -10.75 -5.21 -4.12
C VAL A 61 -10.70 -4.70 -5.56
N LYS A 62 -11.63 -3.81 -5.93
CA LYS A 62 -11.74 -3.18 -7.27
C LYS A 62 -10.63 -2.15 -7.52
N LEU A 63 -9.38 -2.54 -7.31
CA LEU A 63 -8.18 -1.72 -7.48
C LEU A 63 -7.66 -1.90 -8.92
N PRO A 64 -7.77 -0.88 -9.77
CA PRO A 64 -7.34 -1.01 -11.16
C PRO A 64 -5.84 -1.33 -11.26
N PRO A 65 -5.43 -2.00 -12.34
CA PRO A 65 -4.03 -2.14 -12.69
C PRO A 65 -3.36 -0.76 -12.84
N PRO A 66 -2.04 -0.67 -12.62
CA PRO A 66 -1.33 0.59 -12.78
C PRO A 66 -1.36 1.10 -14.22
N ALA A 67 -1.37 2.42 -14.37
CA ALA A 67 -1.41 3.12 -15.65
C ALA A 67 -0.20 2.82 -16.57
N ARG A 68 -0.33 3.22 -17.84
CA ARG A 68 0.76 3.19 -18.83
C ARG A 68 1.96 3.99 -18.27
N GLY A 69 3.15 3.39 -18.25
CA GLY A 69 4.35 3.94 -17.60
C GLY A 69 4.96 3.03 -16.52
N GLN A 70 4.22 2.00 -16.07
CA GLN A 70 4.83 0.87 -15.35
C GLN A 70 5.26 -0.24 -16.31
N SER A 71 6.22 -1.06 -15.86
CA SER A 71 6.71 -2.22 -16.61
C SER A 71 5.55 -3.08 -17.14
N PRO A 72 5.58 -3.51 -18.42
CA PRO A 72 4.55 -4.38 -19.00
C PRO A 72 4.30 -5.63 -18.17
N LYS A 73 5.35 -6.22 -17.58
CA LYS A 73 5.25 -7.40 -16.71
C LYS A 73 4.41 -7.11 -15.46
N VAL A 74 4.64 -5.97 -14.81
CA VAL A 74 3.88 -5.56 -13.62
C VAL A 74 2.43 -5.30 -13.97
N ARG A 75 2.16 -4.66 -15.10
CA ARG A 75 0.80 -4.40 -15.59
C ARG A 75 0.04 -5.69 -15.88
N ARG A 76 0.66 -6.62 -16.64
CA ARG A 76 0.06 -7.94 -16.93
C ARG A 76 -0.21 -8.73 -15.65
N GLN A 77 0.71 -8.70 -14.69
CA GLN A 77 0.49 -9.39 -13.42
C GLN A 77 -0.66 -8.76 -12.61
N ALA A 78 -0.71 -7.43 -12.54
CA ALA A 78 -1.79 -6.73 -11.84
C ALA A 78 -3.16 -6.96 -12.50
N GLN A 79 -3.20 -7.03 -13.83
CA GLN A 79 -4.41 -7.38 -14.59
C GLN A 79 -4.87 -8.81 -14.26
N ARG A 80 -3.96 -9.79 -14.31
CA ARG A 80 -4.27 -11.17 -13.94
C ARG A 80 -4.74 -11.31 -12.49
N ASP A 81 -4.10 -10.59 -11.56
CA ASP A 81 -4.50 -10.58 -10.15
C ASP A 81 -5.89 -9.95 -9.97
N TYR A 82 -6.22 -8.91 -10.75
CA TYR A 82 -7.52 -8.25 -10.76
C TYR A 82 -8.60 -9.21 -11.29
N GLU A 83 -8.42 -9.74 -12.50
CA GLU A 83 -9.34 -10.71 -13.13
C GLU A 83 -9.62 -11.90 -12.21
N ARG A 84 -8.56 -12.48 -11.61
CA ARG A 84 -8.71 -13.59 -10.67
C ARG A 84 -9.56 -13.23 -9.46
N GLY A 85 -9.41 -12.03 -8.92
CA GLY A 85 -10.22 -11.56 -7.80
C GLY A 85 -11.69 -11.33 -8.16
N GLN A 86 -11.97 -10.98 -9.42
CA GLN A 86 -13.33 -10.79 -9.91
C GLN A 86 -14.05 -12.10 -10.22
N HIS A 87 -13.33 -13.11 -10.72
CA HIS A 87 -13.92 -14.38 -11.15
C HIS A 87 -13.95 -15.46 -10.08
N GLY A 88 -13.40 -15.23 -8.88
CA GLY A 88 -13.47 -16.16 -7.72
C GLY A 88 -12.70 -17.49 -7.87
N ASN A 89 -12.25 -17.85 -9.07
CA ASN A 89 -11.92 -19.24 -9.42
C ASN A 89 -10.40 -19.52 -9.50
N GLY A 90 -9.63 -19.04 -8.52
CA GLY A 90 -8.17 -19.12 -8.56
C GLY A 90 -7.54 -19.84 -7.38
N HIS A 91 -7.59 -21.18 -7.34
CA HIS A 91 -6.80 -21.93 -6.36
C HIS A 91 -5.30 -21.75 -6.65
N VAL A 92 -4.55 -21.30 -5.64
CA VAL A 92 -3.08 -21.25 -5.72
C VAL A 92 -2.56 -22.58 -5.19
N SER A 93 -1.69 -23.25 -5.96
CA SER A 93 -1.10 -24.49 -5.49
C SER A 93 -0.34 -24.27 -4.17
N ARG A 94 -0.56 -25.18 -3.21
CA ARG A 94 0.06 -25.13 -1.88
C ARG A 94 1.59 -25.13 -2.01
N ARG A 95 2.15 -26.01 -2.85
CA ARG A 95 3.60 -26.11 -3.12
C ARG A 95 4.20 -24.78 -3.60
N ARG A 96 3.54 -24.09 -4.54
CA ARG A 96 4.01 -22.78 -5.03
C ARG A 96 3.95 -21.71 -3.94
N SER A 97 2.90 -21.74 -3.13
CA SER A 97 2.74 -20.79 -2.01
C SER A 97 3.85 -20.98 -0.97
N LEU A 98 4.15 -22.22 -0.60
CA LEU A 98 5.21 -22.55 0.35
C LEU A 98 6.59 -22.18 -0.19
N ALA A 99 6.88 -22.47 -1.46
CA ALA A 99 8.14 -22.08 -2.09
C ALA A 99 8.34 -20.56 -2.11
N THR A 100 7.28 -19.81 -2.43
CA THR A 100 7.32 -18.34 -2.42
C THR A 100 7.54 -17.80 -1.00
N LEU A 101 6.89 -18.40 0.00
CA LEU A 101 7.08 -18.04 1.40
C LEU A 101 8.50 -18.33 1.88
N GLY A 102 9.06 -19.49 1.53
CA GLY A 102 10.44 -19.86 1.82
C GLY A 102 11.43 -18.84 1.27
N ALA A 103 11.29 -18.47 -0.01
CA ALA A 103 12.12 -17.43 -0.62
C ALA A 103 12.03 -16.08 0.12
N LEU A 104 10.81 -15.66 0.51
CA LEU A 104 10.63 -14.42 1.25
C LEU A 104 11.18 -14.48 2.68
N LYS A 105 11.25 -15.65 3.32
CA LYS A 105 11.84 -15.81 4.67
C LYS A 105 13.34 -15.51 4.71
N HIS A 106 14.04 -15.66 3.58
CA HIS A 106 15.46 -15.30 3.46
C HIS A 106 15.69 -13.79 3.28
N GLU A 107 14.63 -13.02 3.00
CA GLU A 107 14.72 -11.57 2.87
C GLU A 107 14.77 -10.88 4.24
N GLY A 108 15.35 -9.68 4.30
CA GLY A 108 15.42 -8.89 5.53
C GLY A 108 14.06 -8.32 5.98
N ARG A 109 13.97 -7.93 7.27
CA ARG A 109 12.77 -7.26 7.84
C ARG A 109 12.81 -5.73 7.75
N GLY A 110 13.96 -5.17 7.39
CA GLY A 110 14.19 -3.72 7.33
C GLY A 110 13.25 -2.97 6.39
N ALA A 111 12.63 -3.65 5.42
CA ALA A 111 11.62 -3.09 4.53
C ALA A 111 10.40 -2.51 5.25
N ALA A 112 10.04 -3.05 6.42
CA ALA A 112 8.90 -2.58 7.23
C ALA A 112 9.28 -1.52 8.28
N SER A 113 10.54 -1.09 8.29
CA SER A 113 11.02 -0.03 9.19
C SER A 113 10.43 1.33 8.84
N THR A 114 10.25 2.17 9.85
CA THR A 114 9.79 3.56 9.69
C THR A 114 10.68 4.33 8.72
N ARG A 115 11.99 4.11 8.76
CA ARG A 115 12.96 4.77 7.86
C ARG A 115 12.76 4.35 6.40
N ALA A 116 12.56 3.05 6.13
CA ALA A 116 12.33 2.55 4.78
C ALA A 116 11.02 3.07 4.19
N ILE A 117 9.94 3.04 4.98
CA ILE A 117 8.62 3.56 4.59
C ILE A 117 8.70 5.07 4.34
N SER A 118 9.35 5.83 5.22
CA SER A 118 9.55 7.28 5.06
C SER A 118 10.36 7.62 3.80
N ARG A 119 11.40 6.84 3.49
CA ARG A 119 12.18 7.02 2.25
C ARG A 119 11.31 6.79 1.00
N GLN A 120 10.52 5.73 0.98
CA GLN A 120 9.65 5.40 -0.15
C GLN A 120 8.56 6.46 -0.36
N THR A 121 7.91 6.90 0.71
CA THR A 121 6.85 7.91 0.65
C THR A 121 7.38 9.27 0.21
N ARG A 122 8.56 9.71 0.70
CA ARG A 122 9.22 10.92 0.21
C ARG A 122 9.58 10.84 -1.27
N ARG A 123 10.12 9.71 -1.72
CA ARG A 123 10.42 9.49 -3.16
C ARG A 123 9.14 9.57 -4.02
N ALA A 124 8.04 8.99 -3.56
CA ALA A 124 6.76 9.08 -4.26
C ALA A 124 6.20 10.51 -4.28
N ALA A 125 6.31 11.25 -3.16
CA ALA A 125 5.87 12.64 -3.08
C ALA A 125 6.64 13.57 -4.03
N ARG A 126 7.95 13.36 -4.19
CA ARG A 126 8.79 14.13 -5.13
C ARG A 126 8.38 13.99 -6.60
N ARG A 127 7.71 12.90 -6.96
CA ARG A 127 7.23 12.66 -8.34
C ARG A 127 5.87 13.32 -8.63
N ARG A 128 5.23 13.95 -7.65
CA ARG A 128 3.94 14.61 -7.86
C ARG A 128 4.14 15.93 -8.62
N THR A 129 3.33 16.13 -9.64
CA THR A 129 3.26 17.40 -10.39
C THR A 129 2.83 18.55 -9.45
N PRO A 130 3.13 19.82 -9.81
CA PRO A 130 2.62 20.99 -9.08
C PRO A 130 1.10 20.96 -8.90
N SER A 131 0.34 20.61 -9.95
CA SER A 131 -1.12 20.49 -9.90
C SER A 131 -1.59 19.42 -8.90
N ALA A 132 -0.96 18.25 -8.87
CA ALA A 132 -1.31 17.19 -7.93
C ALA A 132 -0.99 17.57 -6.47
N ARG A 133 0.08 18.35 -6.25
CA ARG A 133 0.41 18.90 -4.92
C ARG A 133 -0.63 19.94 -4.48
N SER A 134 -1.02 20.84 -5.38
CA SER A 134 -2.07 21.84 -5.14
C SER A 134 -3.42 21.19 -4.80
N ALA A 135 -3.87 20.23 -5.62
CA ALA A 135 -5.11 19.49 -5.38
C ALA A 135 -5.11 18.76 -4.01
N ALA A 136 -3.98 18.20 -3.60
CA ALA A 136 -3.84 17.57 -2.29
C ALA A 136 -3.94 18.60 -1.14
N ALA A 137 -3.38 19.80 -1.32
CA ALA A 137 -3.52 20.89 -0.36
C ALA A 137 -4.98 21.34 -0.22
N TYR A 138 -5.69 21.56 -1.34
CA TYR A 138 -7.12 21.92 -1.32
C TYR A 138 -8.00 20.84 -0.68
N ARG A 139 -7.69 19.55 -0.90
CA ARG A 139 -8.38 18.46 -0.19
C ARG A 139 -8.09 18.48 1.31
N ALA A 140 -6.86 18.78 1.71
CA ALA A 140 -6.49 18.87 3.13
C ALA A 140 -7.23 20.01 3.84
N VAL A 141 -7.37 21.18 3.19
CA VAL A 141 -8.16 22.30 3.72
C VAL A 141 -9.62 21.89 3.94
N ARG A 142 -10.24 21.25 2.95
CA ARG A 142 -11.63 20.77 3.02
C ARG A 142 -11.91 19.73 4.11
N THR A 143 -10.88 18.98 4.53
CA THR A 143 -11.05 17.82 5.43
C THR A 143 -10.55 18.04 6.84
N LYS A 144 -9.60 18.96 7.06
CA LYS A 144 -8.92 19.12 8.36
C LYS A 144 -9.53 20.17 9.28
N GLY A 145 -10.36 21.08 8.76
CA GLY A 145 -10.86 22.23 9.51
C GLY A 145 -9.74 23.17 10.01
N HIS A 146 -10.11 24.26 10.68
CA HIS A 146 -9.14 25.27 11.14
C HIS A 146 -8.09 24.68 12.10
N ALA A 147 -8.53 23.97 13.15
CA ALA A 147 -7.64 23.38 14.15
C ALA A 147 -6.62 22.39 13.53
N GLY A 148 -7.06 21.57 12.56
CA GLY A 148 -6.18 20.63 11.87
C GLY A 148 -5.17 21.32 10.94
N LEU A 149 -5.53 22.46 10.34
CA LEU A 149 -4.62 23.29 9.57
C LEU A 149 -3.56 23.96 10.45
N VAL A 150 -3.96 24.52 11.60
CA VAL A 150 -3.03 25.10 12.60
C VAL A 150 -2.04 24.05 13.11
N ALA A 151 -2.52 22.86 13.47
CA ALA A 151 -1.67 21.76 13.91
C ALA A 151 -0.66 21.33 12.82
N ALA A 152 -1.11 21.25 11.56
CA ALA A 152 -0.25 20.93 10.43
C ALA A 152 0.82 22.02 10.19
N GLY A 153 0.46 23.30 10.31
CA GLY A 153 1.37 24.43 10.21
C GLY A 153 2.43 24.42 11.31
N ARG A 154 2.02 24.24 12.57
CA ARG A 154 2.93 24.10 13.73
C ARG A 154 3.90 22.92 13.57
N LYS A 155 3.42 21.80 13.02
CA LYS A 155 4.27 20.65 12.71
C LYS A 155 5.28 20.96 11.61
N ALA A 156 4.85 21.64 10.54
CA ALA A 156 5.72 22.03 9.43
C ALA A 156 6.82 23.02 9.88
N ALA A 157 6.48 23.97 10.74
CA ALA A 157 7.46 24.89 11.36
C ALA A 157 8.50 24.12 12.18
N ARG A 158 8.06 23.24 13.08
CA ARG A 158 8.95 22.36 13.87
C ARG A 158 9.88 21.52 13.00
N THR A 159 9.37 20.96 11.89
CA THR A 159 10.20 20.18 10.97
C THR A 159 11.22 21.02 10.20
N ARG A 160 10.90 22.29 9.88
CA ARG A 160 11.85 23.20 9.23
C ARG A 160 12.97 23.61 10.18
N MET A 161 12.66 23.88 11.45
CA MET A 161 13.67 24.21 12.46
C MET A 161 14.65 23.06 12.71
N ARG A 162 14.18 21.81 12.71
CA ARG A 162 15.05 20.61 12.88
C ARG A 162 15.88 20.26 11.65
N ALA A 163 15.61 20.88 10.50
CA ALA A 163 16.29 20.63 9.24
C ALA A 163 17.24 21.77 8.84
N ARG A 164 17.23 22.87 9.62
CA ARG A 164 18.32 23.85 9.69
C ARG A 164 19.34 23.34 10.69
#